data_AF-A0A4R0K3A7-F1
#
_entry.id   AF-A0A4R0K3A7-F1
#
_cell.length_a   1.000
_cell.length_b   1.000
_cell.length_c   1.000
_cell.angle_alpha   90.00
_cell.angle_beta   90.00
_cell.angle_gamma   90.00
#
_symmetry.space_group_name_H-M   'P 1'
#
loop_
_entity.id
_entity.type
_entity.pdbx_description
1 polymer ?
#
loop_
_entity_poly.entity_id
_entity_poly.type
_entity_poly.pdbx_seq_one_letter_code
_entity_poly.pdbx_strand_id
1 'polypeptide(L)' 'MNEKVTTVELDLEEVQVLPEREALGSFNFANITANNTALALNAASHFSAAKAVAVQTIFVHQH' A
#
# COMPACT_ATOMS: atom_id res chain seq x y z
N MET A 1 -9.65 45.94 -0.36
CA MET A 1 -9.35 46.54 0.96
C MET A 1 -9.17 45.38 1.92
N ASN A 2 -8.01 45.24 2.58
CA ASN A 2 -7.81 44.18 3.59
C ASN A 2 -8.55 44.60 4.86
N GLU A 3 -9.77 44.10 5.04
CA GLU A 3 -10.47 44.22 6.31
C GLU A 3 -9.69 43.39 7.34
N LYS A 4 -9.15 44.09 8.35
CA LYS A 4 -8.41 43.46 9.44
C LYS A 4 -9.45 42.84 10.38
N VAL A 5 -9.65 41.55 10.26
CA VAL A 5 -10.47 40.77 11.21
C VAL A 5 -9.87 40.94 12.60
N THR A 6 -10.69 41.37 13.54
CA THR A 6 -10.29 41.54 14.94
C THR A 6 -10.25 40.18 15.65
N THR A 7 -9.46 40.05 16.71
CA THR A 7 -9.36 38.79 17.47
C THR A 7 -10.72 38.32 18.00
N VAL A 8 -11.61 39.27 18.29
CA VAL A 8 -12.99 39.02 18.75
C VAL A 8 -13.86 38.44 17.63
N GLU A 9 -13.66 38.86 16.38
CA GLU A 9 -14.38 38.31 15.22
C GLU A 9 -13.91 36.89 14.88
N LEU A 10 -12.62 36.59 15.09
CA LEU A 10 -12.09 35.22 14.98
C LEU A 10 -12.66 34.29 16.05
N ASP A 11 -12.80 34.76 17.29
CA ASP A 11 -13.34 33.95 18.40
C ASP A 11 -14.84 33.64 18.24
N LEU A 12 -15.55 34.46 17.47
CA LEU A 12 -16.96 34.26 17.12
C LEU A 12 -17.17 33.36 15.90
N GLU A 13 -16.10 33.06 15.17
CA GLU A 13 -16.15 32.17 14.02
C GLU A 13 -16.12 30.73 14.54
N GLU A 14 -17.22 29.99 14.34
CA GLU A 14 -17.29 28.58 14.72
C GLU A 14 -16.26 27.79 13.92
N VAL A 15 -15.13 27.45 14.56
CA VAL A 15 -14.13 26.57 13.99
C VAL A 15 -14.80 25.23 13.76
N GLN A 16 -15.10 24.92 12.49
CA GLN A 16 -15.50 23.57 12.10
C GLN A 16 -14.33 22.64 12.45
N VAL A 17 -14.49 21.90 13.54
CA VAL A 17 -13.54 20.89 13.96
C VAL A 17 -13.44 19.88 12.82
N LEU A 18 -12.25 19.79 12.22
CA LEU A 18 -11.96 18.76 11.23
C LEU A 18 -12.32 17.40 11.84
N PRO A 19 -13.03 16.53 11.10
CA PRO A 19 -13.37 15.21 11.62
C PRO A 19 -12.13 14.49 12.15
N GLU A 20 -12.30 13.72 13.23
CA GLU A 20 -11.22 12.89 13.75
C GLU A 20 -10.64 12.00 12.65
N ARG A 21 -9.35 11.69 12.73
CA ARG A 21 -8.61 10.97 11.67
C ARG A 21 -9.28 9.64 11.26
N GLU A 22 -10.01 9.01 12.20
CA GLU A 22 -10.80 7.79 11.98
C GLU A 22 -12.01 7.99 11.06
N ALA A 23 -12.54 9.22 10.94
CA ALA A 23 -13.63 9.59 10.03
C ALA A 23 -13.13 10.03 8.64
N LEU A 24 -11.83 10.29 8.49
CA LEU A 24 -11.14 10.44 7.20
C LEU A 24 -10.73 9.04 6.70
N GLY A 25 -11.73 8.21 6.36
CA GLY A 25 -11.55 6.78 6.13
C GLY A 25 -10.33 6.44 5.26
N SER A 26 -9.35 5.73 5.82
CA SER A 26 -8.25 5.13 5.07
C SER A 26 -8.51 3.64 4.91
N PHE A 27 -9.12 3.25 3.80
CA PHE A 27 -9.21 1.84 3.41
C PHE A 27 -7.93 1.44 2.68
N ASN A 28 -6.98 0.90 3.44
CA ASN A 28 -5.73 0.43 2.89
C ASN A 28 -5.73 -1.10 2.82
N PHE A 29 -6.17 -1.62 1.67
CA PHE A 29 -6.26 -3.05 1.42
C PHE A 29 -5.40 -3.40 0.20
N ALA A 30 -4.38 -4.25 0.38
CA ALA A 30 -3.71 -4.89 -0.74
C ALA A 30 -3.94 -6.41 -0.68
N ASN A 31 -4.65 -6.93 -1.68
CA ASN A 31 -4.77 -8.35 -1.91
C ASN A 31 -3.66 -8.80 -2.86
N ILE A 32 -2.76 -9.67 -2.39
CA ILE A 32 -1.63 -10.14 -3.18
C ILE A 32 -1.69 -11.65 -3.29
N THR A 33 -1.83 -12.13 -4.52
CA THR A 33 -1.69 -13.54 -4.86
C THR A 33 -0.50 -13.70 -5.77
N ALA A 34 0.47 -14.52 -5.36
CA ALA A 34 1.66 -14.78 -6.15
C ALA A 34 1.94 -16.28 -6.18
N ASN A 35 2.19 -16.79 -7.38
CA ASN A 35 2.54 -18.18 -7.62
C ASN A 35 3.91 -18.21 -8.29
N ASN A 36 4.86 -18.95 -7.71
CA ASN A 36 6.17 -19.16 -8.32
C ASN A 36 6.48 -20.66 -8.31
N THR A 37 6.60 -21.23 -9.50
CA THR A 37 6.78 -22.68 -9.68
C THR A 37 8.00 -22.92 -10.56
N ALA A 38 8.93 -23.73 -10.07
CA ALA A 38 10.08 -24.21 -10.83
C ALA A 38 10.00 -25.74 -10.92
N LEU A 39 9.94 -26.26 -12.15
CA LEU A 39 9.98 -27.69 -12.42
C LEU A 39 11.18 -28.00 -13.31
N ALA A 40 12.06 -28.85 -12.82
CA ALA A 40 13.13 -29.45 -13.60
C ALA A 40 12.82 -30.95 -13.74
N LEU A 41 12.65 -31.41 -14.98
CA LEU A 41 12.35 -32.81 -15.27
C LEU A 41 13.35 -33.36 -16.30
N ASN A 42 13.90 -34.53 -15.96
CA ASN A 42 14.80 -35.32 -16.79
C ASN A 42 14.06 -36.58 -17.25
N ALA A 43 13.15 -36.44 -18.22
CA ALA A 43 12.37 -37.56 -18.75
C ALA A 43 13.18 -38.35 -19.79
N ALA A 44 13.28 -39.67 -19.61
CA ALA A 44 13.99 -40.60 -20.50
C ALA A 44 15.46 -40.21 -20.83
N SER A 45 16.16 -39.60 -19.88
CA SER A 45 17.51 -39.06 -20.11
C SER A 45 18.60 -39.88 -19.42
N HIS A 46 19.69 -40.17 -20.14
CA HIS A 46 20.94 -40.71 -19.59
C HIS A 46 22.00 -39.59 -19.49
N PHE A 47 22.78 -39.57 -18.41
CA PHE A 47 23.82 -38.56 -18.13
C PHE A 47 23.35 -37.09 -18.13
N SER A 48 22.12 -36.81 -17.70
CA SER A 48 21.58 -35.43 -17.67
C SER A 48 21.57 -34.81 -16.28
N ALA A 49 21.61 -33.49 -16.23
CA ALA A 49 21.40 -32.69 -15.03
C ALA A 49 20.30 -31.65 -15.31
N ALA A 50 19.18 -31.72 -14.59
CA ALA A 50 18.14 -30.70 -14.63
C ALA A 50 18.17 -29.90 -13.33
N LYS A 51 18.16 -28.57 -13.46
CA LYS A 51 18.08 -27.63 -12.35
C LYS A 51 16.99 -26.63 -12.68
N ALA A 52 16.12 -26.37 -11.72
CA ALA A 52 15.15 -25.30 -11.81
C ALA A 52 15.22 -24.50 -10.51
N VAL A 53 15.14 -23.18 -10.64
CA VAL A 53 15.20 -22.24 -9.53
C VAL A 53 14.07 -21.24 -9.74
N ALA A 54 13.21 -21.12 -8.73
CA ALA A 54 12.13 -20.14 -8.67
C ALA A 54 12.48 -19.15 -7.55
N VAL A 55 12.92 -17.94 -7.92
CA VAL A 55 13.13 -16.85 -6.97
C VAL A 55 12.03 -15.82 -7.18
N GLN A 56 11.33 -15.46 -6.10
CA GLN A 56 10.32 -14.41 -6.13
C GLN A 56 10.47 -13.54 -4.88
N THR A 57 10.49 -12.23 -5.09
CA THR A 57 10.51 -11.22 -4.04
C THR A 57 9.34 -10.29 -4.25
N ILE A 58 8.56 -10.06 -3.20
CA ILE A 58 7.38 -9.19 -3.24
C ILE A 58 7.59 -8.10 -2.18
N PHE A 59 7.56 -6.84 -2.61
CA PHE A 59 7.59 -5.69 -1.71
C PHE A 59 6.25 -4.98 -1.76
N VAL A 60 5.71 -4.72 -0.56
CA VAL A 60 4.41 -4.08 -0.38
C VAL A 60 4.61 -2.91 0.54
N HIS A 61 4.15 -1.74 0.12
CA HIS A 61 4.12 -0.55 0.94
C HIS A 61 2.70 0.02 0.92
N GLN A 62 2.19 0.31 2.10
CA GLN A 62 0.82 0.71 2.39
C GLN A 62 0.88 1.96 3.29
N HIS A 63 0.09 2.99 2.98
CA HIS A 63 -0.04 4.28 3.69
C HIS A 63 -0.83 4.22 5.01
#